data_AF-A0A838EY99-F1
#
_entry.id   AF-A0A838EY99-F1
#
_cell.length_a   1.000
_cell.length_b   1.000
_cell.length_c   1.000
_cell.angle_alpha   90.00
_cell.angle_beta   90.00
_cell.angle_gamma   90.00
#
_symmetry.space_group_name_H-M   'P 1'
#
loop_
_entity.id
_entity.type
_entity.pdbx_description
1 polymer ?
#
loop_
_entity_poly.entity_id
_entity_poly.type
_entity_poly.pdbx_seq_one_letter_code
_entity_poly.pdbx_strand_id
1 'polypeptide(L)'
;MRTLLVSMFLMMVLALHAQNRETVWILGAQPVANKLAMTFINGFPEPYVEDRHMIMFITNASICDTLGNLLFYTNGQYIANKNHDTLKNSQDFNAGYGTDVYYYAGLGITEGVIIIPRPQNSNIFSLFYETFEQIEVNGITITQPLHLSYSEIDISQDSGLGEMTLKNSFLIEDTLTQGLITSSKHANGRDWWIVSHEYSTNRFYSWLLTPDTVEGPFSQWIGIDINYDAISQANFSPDGSKYAMVNHVQNTVSILDFDRCTGQFSNALIDSGFALSIL
;
A
#
# COMPACT_ATOMS: atom_id res chain seq x y z
N MET A 1 20.81 -18.55 44.30
CA MET A 1 19.46 -18.00 43.97
C MET A 1 19.46 -16.75 43.09
N ARG A 2 20.55 -15.99 42.93
CA ARG A 2 20.58 -14.83 42.02
C ARG A 2 20.82 -15.17 40.53
N THR A 3 21.42 -16.32 40.24
CA THR A 3 21.73 -16.77 38.87
C THR A 3 20.57 -17.47 38.15
N LEU A 4 19.53 -17.92 38.88
CA LEU A 4 18.34 -18.52 38.25
C LEU A 4 17.35 -17.48 37.69
N LEU A 5 17.39 -16.24 38.16
CA LEU A 5 16.49 -15.18 37.70
C LEU A 5 16.86 -14.62 36.32
N VAL A 6 18.15 -14.70 35.92
CA VAL A 6 18.60 -14.26 34.59
C VAL A 6 18.24 -15.31 33.52
N SER A 7 18.22 -16.59 33.87
CA SER A 7 17.81 -17.68 32.97
C SER A 7 16.30 -17.66 32.65
N MET A 8 15.46 -17.16 33.56
CA MET A 8 14.00 -17.07 33.35
C MET A 8 13.60 -15.85 32.51
N PHE A 9 14.46 -14.85 32.38
CA PHE A 9 14.21 -13.66 31.56
C PHE A 9 14.65 -13.86 30.09
N LEU A 10 15.41 -14.91 29.78
CA LEU A 10 15.96 -15.18 28.45
C LEU A 10 15.12 -16.16 27.60
N MET A 11 14.05 -16.74 28.15
CA MET A 11 13.11 -17.63 27.43
C MET A 11 11.78 -16.96 27.04
N MET A 12 11.65 -15.66 27.26
CA MET A 12 10.61 -14.82 26.66
C MET A 12 11.21 -13.98 25.53
N VAL A 13 11.97 -14.60 24.64
CA VAL A 13 11.95 -14.12 23.25
C VAL A 13 10.62 -14.62 22.71
N LEU A 14 9.54 -13.90 23.04
CA LEU A 14 8.32 -14.00 22.28
C LEU A 14 8.76 -13.78 20.84
N ALA A 15 8.53 -14.78 19.98
CA ALA A 15 8.47 -14.52 18.56
C ALA A 15 7.46 -13.38 18.41
N LEU A 16 7.98 -12.17 18.20
CA LEU A 16 7.18 -11.03 17.80
C LEU A 16 6.66 -11.44 16.43
N HIS A 17 5.50 -12.09 16.41
CA HIS A 17 4.78 -12.27 15.17
C HIS A 17 4.43 -10.86 14.72
N ALA A 18 5.00 -10.46 13.59
CA ALA A 18 4.41 -9.44 12.75
C ALA A 18 2.91 -9.76 12.62
N GLN A 19 2.07 -8.77 12.37
CA GLN A 19 0.62 -8.95 12.50
C GLN A 19 0.02 -10.00 11.54
N ASN A 20 0.81 -10.69 10.71
CA ASN A 20 0.42 -11.79 9.82
C ASN A 20 -0.78 -11.45 8.92
N ARG A 21 -1.02 -10.16 8.68
CA ARG A 21 -2.12 -9.67 7.84
C ARG A 21 -1.74 -9.50 6.39
N GLU A 22 -0.44 -9.51 6.08
CA GLU A 22 0.11 -9.33 4.73
C GLU A 22 0.86 -10.58 4.27
N THR A 23 0.51 -11.75 4.82
CA THR A 23 1.20 -13.01 4.50
C THR A 23 0.60 -13.74 3.31
N VAL A 24 -0.60 -13.35 2.83
CA VAL A 24 -1.24 -13.95 1.65
C VAL A 24 -1.22 -12.96 0.51
N TRP A 25 -0.55 -13.32 -0.58
CA TRP A 25 -0.36 -12.51 -1.77
C TRP A 25 -1.11 -13.15 -2.93
N ILE A 26 -2.13 -12.47 -3.43
CA ILE A 26 -2.86 -12.90 -4.63
C ILE A 26 -2.10 -12.36 -5.84
N LEU A 27 -1.71 -13.17 -6.84
CA LEU A 27 -0.76 -12.75 -7.88
C LEU A 27 -1.13 -13.20 -9.29
N GLY A 28 -0.68 -12.45 -10.30
CA GLY A 28 -0.52 -12.96 -11.65
C GLY A 28 -1.55 -12.47 -12.68
N ALA A 29 -1.11 -12.50 -13.93
CA ALA A 29 -1.80 -11.91 -15.07
C ALA A 29 -2.14 -12.98 -16.14
N GLN A 30 -3.05 -12.63 -17.03
CA GLN A 30 -3.29 -13.39 -18.27
C GLN A 30 -2.01 -13.47 -19.13
N PRO A 31 -1.82 -14.54 -19.91
CA PRO A 31 -2.68 -15.72 -20.05
C PRO A 31 -2.26 -16.92 -19.19
N VAL A 32 -1.16 -16.84 -18.44
CA VAL A 32 -0.51 -18.02 -17.83
C VAL A 32 -0.70 -18.10 -16.31
N ALA A 33 -0.91 -16.98 -15.62
CA ALA A 33 -0.70 -16.92 -14.17
C ALA A 33 -1.87 -16.33 -13.36
N ASN A 34 -3.07 -16.15 -13.93
CA ASN A 34 -4.18 -15.48 -13.22
C ASN A 34 -4.74 -16.22 -11.99
N LYS A 35 -4.17 -17.38 -11.66
CA LYS A 35 -4.56 -18.20 -10.52
C LYS A 35 -3.44 -18.37 -9.51
N LEU A 36 -2.32 -17.66 -9.67
CA LEU A 36 -1.22 -17.77 -8.71
C LEU A 36 -1.60 -17.06 -7.41
N ALA A 37 -1.24 -17.65 -6.29
CA ALA A 37 -1.18 -16.99 -5.01
C ALA A 37 0.03 -17.52 -4.24
N MET A 38 0.46 -16.80 -3.22
CA MET A 38 1.62 -17.12 -2.41
C MET A 38 1.31 -16.83 -0.95
N THR A 39 1.70 -17.73 -0.04
CA THR A 39 1.62 -17.49 1.40
C THR A 39 3.01 -17.47 2.05
N PHE A 40 3.16 -16.67 3.09
CA PHE A 40 4.34 -16.55 3.92
C PHE A 40 4.06 -16.90 5.39
N ILE A 41 2.91 -17.55 5.68
CA ILE A 41 2.48 -17.84 7.05
C ILE A 41 3.51 -18.67 7.85
N ASN A 42 4.31 -19.49 7.15
CA ASN A 42 5.36 -20.32 7.73
C ASN A 42 6.76 -19.66 7.67
N GLY A 43 6.86 -18.39 7.25
CA GLY A 43 8.11 -17.63 7.15
C GLY A 43 8.91 -17.86 5.87
N PHE A 44 8.38 -18.61 4.91
CA PHE A 44 8.97 -18.82 3.58
C PHE A 44 7.86 -18.81 2.51
N PRO A 45 8.17 -18.46 1.25
CA PRO A 45 7.17 -18.39 0.18
C PRO A 45 6.64 -19.77 -0.18
N GLU A 46 5.33 -19.95 -0.06
CA GLU A 46 4.61 -21.17 -0.47
C GLU A 46 3.59 -20.80 -1.56
N PRO A 47 3.85 -21.11 -2.84
CA PRO A 47 2.91 -20.84 -3.92
C PRO A 47 1.76 -21.84 -3.92
N TYR A 48 0.56 -21.37 -4.24
CA TYR A 48 -0.63 -22.20 -4.44
C TYR A 48 -1.49 -21.66 -5.59
N VAL A 49 -2.44 -22.49 -6.04
CA VAL A 49 -3.39 -22.14 -7.09
C VAL A 49 -4.71 -21.73 -6.45
N GLU A 50 -5.22 -20.59 -6.86
CA GLU A 50 -6.47 -20.01 -6.39
C GLU A 50 -7.37 -19.68 -7.59
N ASP A 51 -8.55 -20.30 -7.66
CA ASP A 51 -9.44 -20.16 -8.80
C ASP A 51 -10.32 -18.91 -8.67
N ARG A 52 -10.09 -17.93 -9.55
CA ARG A 52 -10.72 -16.62 -9.48
C ARG A 52 -10.87 -15.97 -10.86
N HIS A 53 -11.83 -15.07 -10.97
CA HIS A 53 -12.08 -14.32 -12.20
C HIS A 53 -11.23 -13.06 -12.34
N MET A 54 -10.94 -12.37 -11.23
CA MET A 54 -10.20 -11.10 -11.24
C MET A 54 -8.81 -11.28 -11.86
N ILE A 55 -8.46 -10.41 -12.82
CA ILE A 55 -7.13 -10.30 -13.41
C ILE A 55 -6.31 -9.26 -12.65
N MET A 56 -5.02 -9.53 -12.41
CA MET A 56 -4.06 -8.59 -11.85
C MET A 56 -3.06 -8.14 -12.92
N PHE A 57 -3.06 -6.85 -13.27
CA PHE A 57 -2.10 -6.28 -14.20
C PHE A 57 -0.86 -5.76 -13.46
N ILE A 58 -0.97 -4.62 -12.79
CA ILE A 58 0.11 -3.98 -12.02
C ILE A 58 -0.36 -3.72 -10.59
N THR A 59 -1.44 -2.96 -10.41
CA THR A 59 -1.97 -2.65 -9.08
C THR A 59 -2.51 -3.90 -8.39
N ASN A 60 -2.11 -4.10 -7.14
CA ASN A 60 -2.52 -5.25 -6.35
C ASN A 60 -2.39 -4.96 -4.85
N ALA A 61 -3.42 -5.28 -4.08
CA ALA A 61 -3.29 -5.45 -2.64
C ALA A 61 -4.19 -6.58 -2.15
N SER A 62 -3.71 -7.35 -1.18
CA SER A 62 -4.46 -8.40 -0.50
C SER A 62 -4.23 -8.33 0.99
N ILE A 63 -5.24 -8.73 1.77
CA ILE A 63 -5.14 -8.77 3.23
C ILE A 63 -5.75 -10.06 3.77
N CYS A 64 -5.11 -10.63 4.79
CA CYS A 64 -5.58 -11.80 5.52
C CYS A 64 -5.81 -11.50 7.00
N ASP A 65 -6.49 -12.42 7.68
CA ASP A 65 -6.56 -12.41 9.13
C ASP A 65 -5.21 -12.84 9.75
N THR A 66 -5.10 -12.78 11.07
CA THR A 66 -3.86 -13.12 11.80
C THR A 66 -3.50 -14.60 11.72
N LEU A 67 -4.39 -15.45 11.21
CA LEU A 67 -4.17 -16.88 10.98
C LEU A 67 -3.77 -17.18 9.53
N GLY A 68 -3.70 -16.16 8.67
CA GLY A 68 -3.35 -16.31 7.26
C GLY A 68 -4.55 -16.67 6.36
N ASN A 69 -5.79 -16.49 6.83
CA ASN A 69 -6.96 -16.68 5.95
C ASN A 69 -7.24 -15.39 5.17
N LEU A 70 -7.36 -15.49 3.85
CA LEU A 70 -7.71 -14.36 2.99
C LEU A 70 -9.02 -13.69 3.44
N LEU A 71 -9.03 -12.36 3.50
CA LEU A 71 -10.22 -11.57 3.81
C LEU A 71 -10.79 -10.93 2.54
N PHE A 72 -9.97 -10.17 1.84
CA PHE A 72 -10.30 -9.54 0.56
C PHE A 72 -9.03 -9.10 -0.16
N TYR A 73 -9.17 -8.76 -1.44
CA TYR A 73 -8.08 -8.28 -2.29
C TYR A 73 -8.63 -7.43 -3.44
N THR A 74 -7.75 -6.67 -4.09
CA THR A 74 -8.11 -5.76 -5.16
C THR A 74 -7.03 -5.63 -6.22
N ASN A 75 -7.44 -5.37 -7.46
CA ASN A 75 -6.59 -4.96 -8.57
C ASN A 75 -6.64 -3.45 -8.84
N GLY A 76 -7.12 -2.65 -7.88
CA GLY A 76 -7.30 -1.20 -8.00
C GLY A 76 -8.59 -0.76 -8.70
N GLN A 77 -9.34 -1.68 -9.32
CA GLN A 77 -10.63 -1.40 -9.98
C GLN A 77 -11.79 -2.18 -9.37
N TYR A 78 -11.49 -3.41 -8.95
CA TYR A 78 -12.44 -4.37 -8.41
C TYR A 78 -11.94 -4.86 -7.05
N ILE A 79 -12.85 -5.02 -6.08
CA ILE A 79 -12.55 -5.62 -4.78
C ILE A 79 -13.30 -6.94 -4.69
N ALA A 80 -12.54 -8.02 -4.49
CA ALA A 80 -13.10 -9.34 -4.25
C ALA A 80 -12.98 -9.68 -2.77
N ASN A 81 -14.05 -10.28 -2.22
CA ASN A 81 -14.01 -10.91 -0.91
C ASN A 81 -13.25 -12.26 -0.96
N LYS A 82 -13.15 -12.93 0.17
CA LYS A 82 -12.49 -14.24 0.31
C LYS A 82 -13.09 -15.38 -0.54
N ASN A 83 -14.32 -15.22 -1.05
CA ASN A 83 -14.95 -16.18 -1.97
C ASN A 83 -14.68 -15.84 -3.44
N HIS A 84 -13.82 -14.86 -3.72
CA HIS A 84 -13.52 -14.34 -5.07
C HIS A 84 -14.72 -13.68 -5.77
N ASP A 85 -15.75 -13.34 -5.00
CA ASP A 85 -16.92 -12.59 -5.43
C ASP A 85 -16.80 -11.11 -5.07
N THR A 86 -17.63 -10.26 -5.68
CA THR A 86 -17.57 -8.82 -5.48
C THR A 86 -17.87 -8.47 -4.04
N LEU A 87 -16.97 -7.70 -3.40
CA LEU A 87 -17.22 -7.20 -2.06
C LEU A 87 -18.44 -6.26 -2.08
N LYS A 88 -19.34 -6.42 -1.10
CA LYS A 88 -20.62 -5.72 -1.12
C LYS A 88 -20.43 -4.20 -1.05
N ASN A 89 -21.18 -3.47 -1.88
CA ASN A 89 -21.09 -2.03 -2.08
C ASN A 89 -19.75 -1.51 -2.61
N SER A 90 -18.81 -2.36 -3.07
CA SER A 90 -17.50 -1.89 -3.57
C SER A 90 -17.47 -1.54 -5.05
N GLN A 91 -18.58 -1.66 -5.77
CA GLN A 91 -18.65 -1.30 -7.19
C GLN A 91 -18.27 0.17 -7.38
N ASP A 92 -17.47 0.46 -8.40
CA ASP A 92 -17.05 1.81 -8.78
C ASP A 92 -16.35 2.60 -7.67
N PHE A 93 -15.67 1.93 -6.73
CA PHE A 93 -14.94 2.59 -5.65
C PHE A 93 -13.74 3.43 -6.14
N ASN A 94 -13.26 3.21 -7.35
CA ASN A 94 -12.15 3.97 -7.93
C ASN A 94 -12.45 4.43 -9.36
N ALA A 95 -13.72 4.76 -9.66
CA ALA A 95 -14.13 5.14 -11.00
C ALA A 95 -13.37 6.37 -11.52
N GLY A 96 -12.81 6.25 -12.72
CA GLY A 96 -12.03 7.29 -13.39
C GLY A 96 -11.51 6.81 -14.75
N TYR A 97 -10.73 7.64 -15.44
CA TYR A 97 -10.20 7.30 -16.77
C TYR A 97 -9.43 5.97 -16.78
N GLY A 98 -8.60 5.72 -15.76
CA GLY A 98 -7.83 4.48 -15.66
C GLY A 98 -8.70 3.24 -15.44
N THR A 99 -9.82 3.35 -14.74
CA THR A 99 -10.73 2.20 -14.63
C THR A 99 -11.39 1.86 -15.95
N ASP A 100 -11.68 2.87 -16.77
CA ASP A 100 -12.28 2.70 -18.09
C ASP A 100 -11.29 2.12 -19.11
N VAL A 101 -10.04 2.58 -19.09
CA VAL A 101 -9.01 2.12 -20.03
C VAL A 101 -8.46 0.73 -19.69
N TYR A 102 -8.25 0.44 -18.40
CA TYR A 102 -7.66 -0.83 -17.96
C TYR A 102 -8.69 -1.86 -17.49
N TYR A 103 -9.98 -1.67 -17.80
CA TYR A 103 -11.13 -2.42 -17.27
C TYR A 103 -10.99 -3.96 -17.33
N TYR A 104 -10.16 -4.48 -18.25
CA TYR A 104 -9.99 -5.91 -18.48
C TYR A 104 -8.90 -6.56 -17.62
N ALA A 105 -8.02 -5.78 -16.97
CA ALA A 105 -6.82 -6.35 -16.32
C ALA A 105 -6.49 -5.77 -14.93
N GLY A 106 -7.14 -4.69 -14.49
CA GLY A 106 -6.75 -3.99 -13.26
C GLY A 106 -5.90 -2.76 -13.54
N LEU A 107 -5.78 -1.89 -12.54
CA LEU A 107 -5.19 -0.57 -12.70
C LEU A 107 -3.67 -0.67 -12.99
N GLY A 108 -3.17 0.28 -13.78
CA GLY A 108 -1.79 0.31 -14.28
C GLY A 108 -0.78 1.00 -13.36
N ILE A 109 -1.08 1.18 -12.07
CA ILE A 109 -0.23 1.94 -11.13
C ILE A 109 0.48 0.97 -10.17
N THR A 110 1.81 1.00 -10.14
CA THR A 110 2.59 0.24 -9.13
C THR A 110 2.38 0.89 -7.76
N GLU A 111 2.14 0.15 -6.68
CA GLU A 111 1.91 0.73 -5.33
C GLU A 111 0.77 1.79 -5.29
N GLY A 112 -0.20 1.70 -6.20
CA GLY A 112 -1.35 2.62 -6.28
C GLY A 112 -2.49 2.28 -5.31
N VAL A 113 -2.34 1.24 -4.48
CA VAL A 113 -3.30 0.86 -3.44
C VAL A 113 -2.62 0.20 -2.26
N ILE A 114 -3.02 0.57 -1.04
CA ILE A 114 -2.61 -0.09 0.20
C ILE A 114 -3.82 -0.35 1.11
N ILE A 115 -3.76 -1.43 1.89
CA ILE A 115 -4.80 -1.81 2.85
C ILE A 115 -4.20 -1.73 4.25
N ILE A 116 -4.80 -0.92 5.13
CA ILE A 116 -4.35 -0.76 6.51
C ILE A 116 -5.49 -1.15 7.47
N PRO A 117 -5.27 -2.05 8.45
CA PRO A 117 -6.24 -2.29 9.52
C PRO A 117 -6.49 -1.00 10.31
N ARG A 118 -7.76 -0.66 10.52
CA ARG A 118 -8.12 0.54 11.29
C ARG A 118 -7.56 0.41 12.71
N PRO A 119 -6.89 1.44 13.23
CA PRO A 119 -6.38 1.41 14.59
C PRO A 119 -7.50 1.11 15.60
N GLN A 120 -7.23 0.19 16.53
CA GLN A 120 -8.17 -0.29 17.57
C GLN A 120 -9.43 -1.00 17.08
N ASN A 121 -9.60 -1.24 15.78
CA ASN A 121 -10.72 -2.01 15.25
C ASN A 121 -10.24 -3.03 14.21
N SER A 122 -10.12 -4.29 14.63
CA SER A 122 -9.62 -5.38 13.79
C SER A 122 -10.56 -5.82 12.66
N ASN A 123 -11.80 -5.32 12.66
CA ASN A 123 -12.80 -5.66 11.64
C ASN A 123 -12.90 -4.59 10.54
N ILE A 124 -12.37 -3.39 10.79
CA ILE A 124 -12.40 -2.30 9.81
C ILE A 124 -11.03 -2.19 9.15
N PHE A 125 -11.04 -2.05 7.83
CA PHE A 125 -9.84 -1.84 7.03
C PHE A 125 -10.01 -0.58 6.20
N SER A 126 -9.02 0.29 6.23
CA SER A 126 -8.93 1.47 5.37
C SER A 126 -8.15 1.10 4.11
N LEU A 127 -8.77 1.28 2.96
CA LEU A 127 -8.17 1.11 1.64
C LEU A 127 -7.80 2.49 1.12
N PHE A 128 -6.52 2.78 0.95
CA PHE A 128 -6.02 4.02 0.34
C PHE A 128 -5.64 3.73 -1.10
N TYR A 129 -6.08 4.56 -2.04
CA TYR A 129 -5.89 4.31 -3.46
C TYR A 129 -5.84 5.59 -4.28
N GLU A 130 -5.04 5.53 -5.33
CA GLU A 130 -4.92 6.58 -6.33
C GLU A 130 -5.92 6.37 -7.48
N THR A 131 -6.47 7.47 -7.98
CA THR A 131 -7.13 7.48 -9.29
C THR A 131 -6.09 7.54 -10.40
N PHE A 132 -6.51 7.44 -11.67
CA PHE A 132 -5.61 7.59 -12.80
C PHE A 132 -6.32 8.35 -13.91
N GLU A 133 -5.92 9.61 -14.12
CA GLU A 133 -6.65 10.56 -14.95
C GLU A 133 -5.79 11.13 -16.08
N GLN A 134 -6.44 11.55 -17.17
CA GLN A 134 -5.77 12.33 -18.20
C GLN A 134 -5.81 13.82 -17.85
N ILE A 135 -4.66 14.47 -17.90
CA ILE A 135 -4.51 15.89 -17.60
C ILE A 135 -3.67 16.60 -18.67
N GLU A 136 -3.92 17.89 -18.83
CA GLU A 136 -3.17 18.76 -19.73
C GLU A 136 -2.11 19.53 -18.94
N VAL A 137 -0.83 19.23 -19.21
CA VAL A 137 0.30 19.96 -18.62
C VAL A 137 1.08 20.62 -19.75
N ASN A 138 1.11 21.96 -19.76
CA ASN A 138 1.80 22.76 -20.79
C ASN A 138 1.38 22.42 -22.24
N GLY A 139 0.10 22.05 -22.45
CA GLY A 139 -0.44 21.69 -23.76
C GLY A 139 -0.08 20.28 -24.22
N ILE A 140 0.38 19.42 -23.30
CA ILE A 140 0.63 18.00 -23.52
C ILE A 140 -0.32 17.21 -22.62
N THR A 141 -1.10 16.32 -23.22
CA THR A 141 -1.89 15.34 -22.48
C THR A 141 -0.96 14.31 -21.85
N ILE A 142 -0.96 14.24 -20.52
CA ILE A 142 -0.29 13.18 -19.75
C ILE A 142 -1.32 12.40 -18.93
N THR A 143 -0.93 11.24 -18.39
CA THR A 143 -1.79 10.46 -17.49
C THR A 143 -1.14 10.38 -16.13
N GLN A 144 -1.87 10.82 -15.10
CA GLN A 144 -1.34 11.00 -13.76
C GLN A 144 -2.45 10.78 -12.72
N PRO A 145 -2.13 10.25 -11.52
CA PRO A 145 -3.06 10.30 -10.42
C PRO A 145 -3.40 11.74 -10.03
N LEU A 146 -4.69 12.00 -9.88
CA LEU A 146 -5.21 13.29 -9.42
C LEU A 146 -5.77 13.25 -8.01
N HIS A 147 -6.20 12.07 -7.57
CA HIS A 147 -6.77 11.92 -6.24
C HIS A 147 -6.10 10.77 -5.53
N LEU A 148 -5.67 11.01 -4.29
CA LEU A 148 -5.56 9.96 -3.30
C LEU A 148 -6.84 9.99 -2.47
N SER A 149 -7.55 8.86 -2.46
CA SER A 149 -8.78 8.68 -1.69
C SER A 149 -8.64 7.50 -0.74
N TYR A 150 -9.58 7.40 0.20
CA TYR A 150 -9.74 6.17 0.96
C TYR A 150 -11.20 5.74 1.09
N SER A 151 -11.37 4.45 1.31
CA SER A 151 -12.63 3.79 1.63
C SER A 151 -12.44 2.92 2.86
N GLU A 152 -13.53 2.57 3.54
CA GLU A 152 -13.52 1.65 4.68
C GLU A 152 -14.33 0.40 4.37
N ILE A 153 -13.79 -0.73 4.78
CA ILE A 153 -14.40 -2.05 4.62
C ILE A 153 -14.56 -2.66 6.01
N ASP A 154 -15.78 -3.06 6.36
CA ASP A 154 -16.08 -3.83 7.56
C ASP A 154 -16.24 -5.31 7.21
N ILE A 155 -15.27 -6.14 7.59
CA ILE A 155 -15.28 -7.59 7.29
C ILE A 155 -16.32 -8.37 8.11
N SER A 156 -16.92 -7.77 9.14
CA SER A 156 -17.96 -8.41 9.95
C SER A 156 -19.35 -8.37 9.29
N GLN A 157 -19.52 -7.50 8.28
CA GLN A 157 -20.74 -7.38 7.51
C GLN A 157 -20.89 -8.49 6.47
N ASP A 158 -22.06 -8.53 5.83
CA ASP A 158 -22.40 -9.49 4.78
C ASP A 158 -22.09 -10.95 5.17
N SER A 159 -22.51 -11.34 6.37
CA SER A 159 -22.24 -12.67 6.94
C SER A 159 -20.75 -13.06 6.99
N GLY A 160 -19.86 -12.07 7.20
CA GLY A 160 -18.42 -12.27 7.27
C GLY A 160 -17.71 -12.31 5.90
N LEU A 161 -18.37 -11.83 4.84
CA LEU A 161 -17.78 -11.60 3.51
C LEU A 161 -17.29 -10.16 3.34
N GLY A 162 -17.74 -9.26 4.20
CA GLY A 162 -17.34 -7.86 4.21
C GLY A 162 -18.18 -6.96 3.32
N GLU A 163 -18.31 -5.71 3.77
CA GLU A 163 -19.06 -4.66 3.08
C GLU A 163 -18.27 -3.35 3.15
N MET A 164 -18.26 -2.59 2.06
CA MET A 164 -17.72 -1.23 2.05
C MET A 164 -18.71 -0.31 2.78
N THR A 165 -18.28 0.24 3.91
CA THR A 165 -19.08 1.08 4.81
C THR A 165 -18.83 2.58 4.63
N LEU A 166 -17.64 2.95 4.13
CA LEU A 166 -17.31 4.29 3.65
C LEU A 166 -16.72 4.16 2.25
N LYS A 167 -17.18 5.01 1.33
CA LYS A 167 -16.74 5.02 -0.07
C LYS A 167 -16.23 6.41 -0.46
N ASN A 168 -15.09 6.48 -1.13
CA ASN A 168 -14.55 7.65 -1.83
C ASN A 168 -14.40 8.89 -0.95
N SER A 169 -13.79 8.74 0.23
CA SER A 169 -13.38 9.89 1.01
C SER A 169 -12.10 10.48 0.44
N PHE A 170 -12.19 11.67 -0.15
CA PHE A 170 -11.06 12.37 -0.77
C PHE A 170 -10.06 12.88 0.26
N LEU A 171 -8.77 12.57 0.08
CA LEU A 171 -7.68 13.06 0.94
C LEU A 171 -6.93 14.24 0.32
N ILE A 172 -6.78 14.23 -1.00
CA ILE A 172 -6.17 15.31 -1.78
C ILE A 172 -6.64 15.25 -3.23
N GLU A 173 -6.71 16.42 -3.85
CA GLU A 173 -6.83 16.60 -5.30
C GLU A 173 -5.61 17.42 -5.74
N ASP A 174 -4.62 16.75 -6.32
CA ASP A 174 -3.37 17.34 -6.81
C ASP A 174 -2.70 16.38 -7.81
N THR A 175 -1.68 16.83 -8.52
CA THR A 175 -0.91 16.00 -9.44
C THR A 175 0.08 15.14 -8.65
N LEU A 176 -0.30 13.90 -8.33
CA LEU A 176 0.54 12.97 -7.55
C LEU A 176 1.39 12.10 -8.47
N THR A 177 2.51 11.60 -7.98
CA THR A 177 3.37 10.62 -8.64
C THR A 177 2.60 9.31 -8.86
N GLN A 178 2.84 8.57 -9.94
CA GLN A 178 2.25 7.25 -10.15
C GLN A 178 2.72 6.28 -9.07
N GLY A 179 1.87 5.98 -8.10
CA GLY A 179 2.17 5.02 -7.06
C GLY A 179 2.91 5.60 -5.87
N LEU A 180 3.84 4.81 -5.34
CA LEU A 180 4.63 5.15 -4.15
C LEU A 180 3.77 5.41 -2.90
N ILE A 181 2.51 4.96 -2.90
CA ILE A 181 1.72 4.99 -1.69
C ILE A 181 2.29 3.93 -0.76
N THR A 182 2.82 4.38 0.37
CA THR A 182 3.36 3.48 1.39
C THR A 182 2.98 3.96 2.77
N SER A 183 3.25 3.14 3.77
CA SER A 183 2.86 3.44 5.14
C SER A 183 3.87 2.99 6.18
N SER A 184 3.88 3.68 7.31
CA SER A 184 4.72 3.36 8.46
C SER A 184 3.92 3.50 9.72
N LYS A 185 4.11 2.58 10.67
CA LYS A 185 3.42 2.68 11.95
C LYS A 185 3.94 3.88 12.73
N HIS A 186 3.03 4.69 13.25
CA HIS A 186 3.36 5.79 14.15
C HIS A 186 4.11 5.27 15.39
N ALA A 187 4.93 6.12 16.01
CA ALA A 187 5.76 5.73 17.16
C ALA A 187 4.96 5.23 18.38
N ASN A 188 3.68 5.59 18.48
CA ASN A 188 2.76 5.09 19.51
C ASN A 188 2.33 3.63 19.30
N GLY A 189 2.70 3.00 18.19
CA GLY A 189 2.42 1.60 17.89
C GLY A 189 0.96 1.30 17.52
N ARG A 190 0.12 2.33 17.38
CA ARG A 190 -1.32 2.22 17.12
C ARG A 190 -1.70 2.84 15.78
N ASP A 191 -1.27 4.07 15.55
CA ASP A 191 -1.66 4.89 14.39
C ASP A 191 -0.72 4.62 13.21
N TRP A 192 -1.07 5.08 12.02
CA TRP A 192 -0.29 4.88 10.81
C TRP A 192 -0.06 6.19 10.06
N TRP A 193 1.18 6.39 9.63
CA TRP A 193 1.51 7.36 8.59
C TRP A 193 1.26 6.74 7.22
N ILE A 194 0.58 7.48 6.36
CA ILE A 194 0.43 7.19 4.93
C ILE A 194 1.22 8.27 4.20
N VAL A 195 2.00 7.88 3.18
CA VAL A 195 2.86 8.78 2.41
C VAL A 195 2.60 8.59 0.93
N SER A 196 2.58 9.69 0.19
CA SER A 196 2.59 9.74 -1.28
C SER A 196 3.44 10.95 -1.71
N HIS A 197 3.67 11.09 -3.02
CA HIS A 197 4.56 12.09 -3.60
C HIS A 197 3.82 12.97 -4.62
N GLU A 198 4.14 14.26 -4.66
CA GLU A 198 3.72 15.16 -5.72
C GLU A 198 4.54 14.87 -6.99
N TYR A 199 3.90 14.85 -8.15
CA TYR A 199 4.53 14.57 -9.42
C TYR A 199 5.52 15.69 -9.80
N SER A 200 6.68 15.31 -10.33
CA SER A 200 7.69 16.23 -10.87
C SER A 200 8.24 17.25 -9.85
N THR A 201 8.14 16.93 -8.55
CA THR A 201 8.74 17.72 -7.47
C THR A 201 9.38 16.80 -6.42
N ASN A 202 10.04 17.38 -5.43
CA ASN A 202 10.53 16.69 -4.24
C ASN A 202 9.61 16.87 -3.02
N ARG A 203 8.32 17.10 -3.27
CA ARG A 203 7.34 17.29 -2.21
C ARG A 203 6.68 15.96 -1.85
N PHE A 204 6.75 15.64 -0.57
CA PHE A 204 6.03 14.53 0.04
C PHE A 204 4.70 15.03 0.60
N TYR A 205 3.66 14.22 0.46
CA TYR A 205 2.42 14.32 1.20
C TYR A 205 2.33 13.21 2.23
N SER A 206 1.77 13.52 3.40
CA SER A 206 1.53 12.53 4.43
C SER A 206 0.23 12.74 5.18
N TRP A 207 -0.33 11.65 5.68
CA TRP A 207 -1.55 11.63 6.49
C TRP A 207 -1.36 10.72 7.70
N LEU A 208 -2.05 11.05 8.79
CA LEU A 208 -2.06 10.23 10.00
C LEU A 208 -3.42 9.55 10.16
N LEU A 209 -3.45 8.24 9.95
CA LEU A 209 -4.61 7.39 10.24
C LEU A 209 -4.64 7.06 11.74
N THR A 210 -5.67 7.56 12.41
CA THR A 210 -5.99 7.34 13.82
C THR A 210 -7.22 6.41 13.93
N PRO A 211 -7.65 5.98 15.12
CA PRO A 211 -8.90 5.21 15.27
C PRO A 211 -10.12 5.95 14.69
N ASP A 212 -10.16 7.27 14.87
CA ASP A 212 -11.36 8.07 14.62
C ASP A 212 -11.32 8.78 13.26
N THR A 213 -10.14 9.12 12.74
CA THR A 213 -10.02 9.94 11.52
C THR A 213 -8.71 9.75 10.76
N VAL A 214 -8.62 10.37 9.58
CA VAL A 214 -7.40 10.56 8.81
C VAL A 214 -7.04 12.06 8.84
N GLU A 215 -5.95 12.41 9.50
CA GLU A 215 -5.48 13.80 9.63
C GLU A 215 -4.50 14.15 8.49
N GLY A 216 -4.57 15.37 7.96
CA GLY A 216 -3.70 15.85 6.87
C GLY A 216 -4.49 16.56 5.74
N PRO A 217 -3.87 16.77 4.56
CA PRO A 217 -2.47 16.42 4.23
C PRO A 217 -1.47 17.31 4.98
N PHE A 218 -0.43 16.70 5.53
CA PHE A 218 0.82 17.39 5.84
C PHE A 218 1.76 17.30 4.63
N SER A 219 2.65 18.26 4.45
CA SER A 219 3.59 18.22 3.32
C SER A 219 4.99 18.69 3.70
N GLN A 220 6.00 18.13 3.04
CA GLN A 220 7.40 18.48 3.25
C GLN A 220 8.17 18.46 1.92
N TRP A 221 9.01 19.48 1.72
CA TRP A 221 9.94 19.56 0.59
C TRP A 221 11.29 19.01 1.02
N ILE A 222 11.74 17.91 0.43
CA ILE A 222 13.03 17.27 0.75
C ILE A 222 13.41 16.24 -0.31
N GLY A 223 14.71 16.06 -0.54
CA GLY A 223 15.20 15.03 -1.47
C GLY A 223 15.21 15.50 -2.92
N ILE A 224 14.91 14.58 -3.84
CA ILE A 224 15.04 14.74 -5.29
C ILE A 224 13.69 14.88 -5.99
N ASP A 225 13.65 15.67 -7.06
CA ASP A 225 12.48 15.80 -7.91
C ASP A 225 12.23 14.50 -8.70
N ILE A 226 11.01 13.98 -8.60
CA ILE A 226 10.56 12.76 -9.30
C ILE A 226 10.03 13.15 -10.68
N ASN A 227 10.93 13.37 -11.64
CA ASN A 227 10.57 13.84 -12.99
C ASN A 227 10.08 12.70 -13.91
N TYR A 228 10.37 11.46 -13.55
CA TYR A 228 9.92 10.26 -14.26
C TYR A 228 9.54 9.20 -13.25
N ASP A 229 8.25 8.97 -13.10
CA ASP A 229 7.69 8.19 -12.00
C ASP A 229 7.31 6.75 -12.36
N ALA A 230 7.21 6.46 -13.66
CA ALA A 230 6.98 5.11 -14.14
C ALA A 230 8.00 4.12 -13.55
N ILE A 231 7.49 2.99 -13.02
CA ILE A 231 8.31 1.89 -12.51
C ILE A 231 9.18 2.34 -11.31
N SER A 232 8.57 3.01 -10.35
CA SER A 232 9.20 3.34 -9.06
C SER A 232 8.58 2.52 -7.93
N GLN A 233 9.33 2.34 -6.85
CA GLN A 233 8.87 1.64 -5.64
C GLN A 233 9.40 2.32 -4.39
N ALA A 234 8.61 2.32 -3.32
CA ALA A 234 9.00 2.88 -2.03
C ALA A 234 8.55 2.02 -0.85
N ASN A 235 9.40 1.96 0.17
CA ASN A 235 9.05 1.28 1.41
C ASN A 235 9.78 1.87 2.62
N PHE A 236 9.20 1.65 3.78
CA PHE A 236 9.85 1.92 5.05
C PHE A 236 10.68 0.73 5.52
N SER A 237 11.73 0.99 6.31
CA SER A 237 12.41 -0.06 7.06
C SER A 237 11.43 -0.73 8.04
N PRO A 238 11.69 -1.98 8.48
CA PRO A 238 10.78 -2.69 9.38
C PRO A 238 10.50 -1.98 10.72
N ASP A 239 11.44 -1.17 11.21
CA ASP A 239 11.27 -0.33 12.40
C ASP A 239 10.61 1.02 12.10
N GLY A 240 10.44 1.36 10.82
CA GLY A 240 9.86 2.59 10.29
C GLY A 240 10.77 3.81 10.38
N SER A 241 12.05 3.66 10.74
CA SER A 241 12.98 4.79 10.93
C SER A 241 13.64 5.28 9.65
N LYS A 242 13.58 4.50 8.57
CA LYS A 242 14.06 4.85 7.24
C LYS A 242 12.96 4.73 6.21
N TYR A 243 13.02 5.58 5.21
CA TYR A 243 12.26 5.48 3.96
C TYR A 243 13.24 5.27 2.82
N ALA A 244 12.97 4.31 1.94
CA ALA A 244 13.76 4.06 0.74
C ALA A 244 12.84 4.12 -0.48
N MET A 245 13.30 4.79 -1.53
CA MET A 245 12.62 4.87 -2.81
C MET A 245 13.60 4.57 -3.93
N VAL A 246 13.20 3.68 -4.84
CA VAL A 246 13.92 3.41 -6.07
C VAL A 246 13.16 4.07 -7.21
N ASN A 247 13.86 4.89 -7.99
CA ASN A 247 13.35 5.41 -9.24
C ASN A 247 14.12 4.78 -10.40
N HIS A 248 13.46 3.87 -11.11
CA HIS A 248 14.10 3.10 -12.17
C HIS A 248 14.49 3.97 -13.37
N VAL A 249 13.65 4.94 -13.74
CA VAL A 249 13.88 5.77 -14.94
C VAL A 249 15.02 6.76 -14.73
N GLN A 250 15.08 7.40 -13.56
CA GLN A 250 16.16 8.31 -13.19
C GLN A 250 17.42 7.58 -12.72
N ASN A 251 17.35 6.26 -12.54
CA ASN A 251 18.43 5.42 -12.03
C ASN A 251 18.97 5.89 -10.67
N THR A 252 18.06 6.17 -9.74
CA THR A 252 18.39 6.67 -8.41
C THR A 252 17.79 5.82 -7.30
N VAL A 253 18.49 5.78 -6.18
CA VAL A 253 17.98 5.28 -4.91
C VAL A 253 18.04 6.42 -3.90
N SER A 254 16.89 6.75 -3.31
CA SER A 254 16.79 7.74 -2.24
C SER A 254 16.58 7.02 -0.91
N ILE A 255 17.34 7.40 0.11
CA ILE A 255 17.18 6.92 1.49
C ILE A 255 17.04 8.14 2.40
N LEU A 256 15.96 8.21 3.17
CA LEU A 256 15.66 9.29 4.10
C LEU A 256 15.45 8.71 5.50
N ASP A 257 15.76 9.51 6.52
CA ASP A 257 15.37 9.23 7.90
C ASP A 257 13.91 9.67 8.09
N PHE A 258 13.13 8.94 8.90
CA PHE A 258 11.75 9.26 9.20
C PHE A 258 11.49 9.27 10.71
N ASP A 259 11.07 10.43 11.23
CA ASP A 259 10.61 10.55 12.60
C ASP A 259 9.15 10.11 12.70
N ARG A 260 8.94 8.87 13.17
CA ARG A 260 7.60 8.28 13.34
C ARG A 260 6.72 9.00 14.36
N CYS A 261 7.26 9.87 15.22
CA CYS A 261 6.46 10.69 16.15
C CYS A 261 5.85 11.91 15.46
N THR A 262 6.55 12.48 14.48
CA THR A 262 6.15 13.76 13.88
C THR A 262 5.79 13.65 12.40
N GLY A 263 6.07 12.51 11.76
CA GLY A 263 5.87 12.31 10.33
C GLY A 263 6.86 13.09 9.47
N GLN A 264 8.00 13.52 10.03
CA GLN A 264 8.96 14.36 9.32
C GLN A 264 10.12 13.52 8.77
N PHE A 265 10.49 13.80 7.53
CA PHE A 265 11.69 13.26 6.89
C PHE A 265 12.92 14.13 7.19
N SER A 266 14.10 13.51 7.18
CA SER A 266 15.38 14.22 7.27
C SER A 266 16.50 13.41 6.62
N ASN A 267 17.71 14.00 6.56
CA ASN A 267 18.93 13.30 6.11
C ASN A 267 18.78 12.58 4.77
N ALA A 268 18.24 13.25 3.75
CA ALA A 268 18.08 12.68 2.44
C ALA A 268 19.42 12.36 1.78
N LEU A 269 19.63 11.08 1.50
CA LEU A 269 20.76 10.53 0.76
C LEU A 269 20.25 10.06 -0.60
N ILE A 270 20.86 10.56 -1.66
CA ILE A 270 20.52 10.19 -3.03
C ILE A 270 21.76 9.55 -3.64
N ASP A 271 21.63 8.29 -4.03
CA ASP A 271 22.64 7.59 -4.81
C ASP A 271 22.21 7.52 -6.27
N SER A 272 23.13 7.91 -7.18
CA SER A 272 22.93 7.92 -8.62
C SER A 272 24.00 7.03 -9.24
N GLY A 273 23.60 5.91 -9.84
CA GLY A 273 24.56 4.94 -10.42
C GLY A 273 24.24 3.47 -10.22
N PHE A 274 23.04 3.11 -9.73
CA PHE A 274 22.61 1.72 -9.59
C PHE A 274 22.32 1.09 -10.95
N ALA A 275 23.34 0.63 -11.68
CA ALA A 275 23.12 -0.31 -12.78
C ALA A 275 22.54 -1.62 -12.22
N LEU A 276 21.22 -1.70 -12.06
CA LEU A 276 20.50 -2.91 -11.69
C LEU A 276 20.52 -3.86 -12.89
N SER A 277 21.61 -4.61 -13.00
CA SER A 277 21.69 -5.82 -13.81
C SER A 277 20.91 -6.95 -13.11
N ILE A 278 19.59 -6.85 -13.04
CA ILE A 278 18.73 -7.97 -12.65
C ILE A 278 17.46 -7.93 -13.51
N LEU A 279 17.54 -8.61 -14.66
CA LEU A 279 16.43 -9.27 -15.35
C LEU A 279 16.78 -10.76 -15.41
#